data_AF-A0A7S0NZE0-F1
#
_entry.id   AF-A0A7S0NZE0-F1
#
_cell.length_a   1.000
_cell.length_b   1.000
_cell.length_c   1.000
_cell.angle_alpha   90.00
_cell.angle_beta   90.00
_cell.angle_gamma   90.00
#
_symmetry.space_group_name_H-M   'P 1'
#
loop_
_entity.id
_entity.type
_entity.pdbx_description
1 polymer ?
#
loop_
_entity_poly.entity_id
_entity_poly.type
_entity_poly.pdbx_seq_one_letter_code
_entity_poly.pdbx_strand_id
1 'polypeptide(L)'
;QLNAIAGHFFAADRIEAEDRAAASIADGADSVDAAEAAVLELEFSPEKGNVVFASAVHGWAFDLSVFATLYSEKLGIKRSVLQRTLWGEFFFSPKQKKVLTNSNGGRLKPMFVQFVLQSIWQVYGAALLTPDASQRAKIVSSLKLDVPAREV
;
A
#
# COMPACT_ATOMS: atom_id res chain seq x y z
N GLN A 1 -10.07 -4.27 -23.58
CA GLN A 1 -11.44 -4.63 -23.14
C GLN A 1 -11.49 -5.72 -22.07
N LEU A 2 -10.37 -6.36 -21.69
CA LEU A 2 -10.33 -7.40 -20.63
C LEU A 2 -10.42 -6.84 -19.19
N ASN A 3 -9.95 -5.60 -18.95
CA ASN A 3 -9.95 -5.01 -17.60
C ASN A 3 -11.35 -4.70 -17.03
N ALA A 4 -12.34 -4.43 -17.88
CA ALA A 4 -13.71 -4.18 -17.45
C ALA A 4 -14.44 -5.47 -17.06
N ILE A 5 -14.10 -6.58 -17.74
CA ILE A 5 -14.72 -7.89 -17.49
C ILE A 5 -14.18 -8.49 -16.19
N ALA A 6 -12.88 -8.41 -15.94
CA ALA A 6 -12.30 -8.82 -14.67
C ALA A 6 -12.88 -8.03 -13.48
N GLY A 7 -13.04 -6.71 -13.63
CA GLY A 7 -13.68 -5.87 -12.61
C GLY A 7 -15.13 -6.25 -12.31
N HIS A 8 -15.89 -6.69 -13.32
CA HIS A 8 -17.27 -7.15 -13.13
C HIS A 8 -17.33 -8.50 -12.37
N PHE A 9 -16.40 -9.43 -12.62
CA PHE A 9 -16.36 -10.70 -11.90
C PHE A 9 -16.02 -10.51 -10.42
N PHE A 10 -14.99 -9.70 -10.11
CA PHE A 10 -14.65 -9.40 -8.72
C PHE A 10 -15.72 -8.58 -7.99
N ALA A 11 -16.42 -7.70 -8.71
CA ALA A 11 -17.55 -6.97 -8.15
C ALA A 11 -18.75 -7.89 -7.89
N ALA A 12 -19.05 -8.82 -8.80
CA ALA A 12 -20.16 -9.77 -8.65
C ALA A 12 -19.92 -10.72 -7.46
N ASP A 13 -18.75 -11.36 -7.37
CA ASP A 13 -18.41 -12.25 -6.24
C ASP A 13 -18.47 -11.50 -4.90
N ARG A 14 -18.11 -10.22 -4.90
CA ARG A 14 -18.16 -9.36 -3.71
C ARG A 14 -19.57 -8.93 -3.35
N ILE A 15 -20.40 -8.59 -4.34
CA ILE A 15 -21.84 -8.29 -4.13
C ILE A 15 -22.54 -9.54 -3.59
N GLU A 16 -22.25 -10.73 -4.11
CA GLU A 16 -22.79 -11.98 -3.59
C GLU A 16 -22.33 -12.28 -2.15
N ALA A 17 -21.08 -11.95 -1.80
CA ALA A 17 -20.58 -12.06 -0.44
C ALA A 17 -21.24 -11.03 0.50
N GLU A 18 -21.45 -9.79 0.03
CA GLU A 18 -22.17 -8.73 0.75
C GLU A 18 -23.65 -9.10 0.97
N ASP A 19 -24.32 -9.65 -0.05
CA ASP A 19 -25.70 -10.15 0.04
C ASP A 19 -25.81 -11.34 1.00
N ARG A 20 -24.83 -12.26 0.99
CA ARG A 20 -24.78 -13.40 1.92
C ARG A 20 -24.54 -12.95 3.36
N ALA A 21 -23.66 -11.97 3.56
CA ALA A 21 -23.43 -11.36 4.88
C ALA A 21 -24.69 -10.63 5.37
N ALA A 22 -25.34 -9.83 4.51
CA ALA A 22 -26.59 -9.14 4.82
C ALA A 22 -27.75 -10.11 5.14
N ALA A 23 -27.86 -11.21 4.40
CA ALA A 23 -28.85 -12.25 4.66
C ALA A 23 -28.61 -12.96 6.01
N SER A 24 -27.35 -13.21 6.37
CA SER A 24 -27.00 -13.81 7.67
C SER A 24 -27.33 -12.89 8.87
N ILE A 25 -27.24 -11.57 8.68
CA ILE A 25 -27.66 -10.56 9.67
C ILE A 25 -29.19 -10.53 9.80
N ALA A 26 -29.92 -10.73 8.70
CA ALA A 26 -31.39 -10.71 8.67
C ALA A 26 -32.04 -11.98 9.26
N ASP A 27 -31.39 -13.14 9.17
CA ASP A 27 -31.98 -14.43 9.56
C ASP A 27 -31.84 -14.77 11.06
N GLY A 28 -31.19 -13.91 11.85
CA GLY A 28 -31.18 -14.02 13.32
C GLY A 28 -30.66 -15.35 13.90
N ALA A 29 -29.92 -16.14 13.10
CA ALA A 29 -29.43 -17.46 13.48
C ALA A 29 -28.04 -17.36 14.14
N ASP A 30 -28.00 -17.60 15.45
CA ASP A 30 -26.88 -18.05 16.31
C ASP A 30 -25.45 -17.97 15.74
N SER A 31 -24.93 -16.77 15.60
CA SER A 31 -23.69 -16.34 16.26
C SER A 31 -23.38 -14.92 15.80
N VAL A 32 -23.57 -13.95 16.69
CA VAL A 32 -23.08 -12.58 16.52
C VAL A 32 -21.61 -12.56 16.05
N ASP A 33 -20.81 -13.56 16.47
CA ASP A 33 -19.42 -13.75 16.07
C ASP A 33 -19.22 -14.07 14.57
N ALA A 34 -20.12 -14.83 13.92
CA ALA A 34 -19.97 -15.18 12.51
C ALA A 34 -20.36 -14.02 11.57
N ALA A 35 -21.41 -13.28 11.95
CA ALA A 35 -21.78 -12.06 11.24
C ALA A 35 -20.70 -10.97 11.39
N GLU A 36 -20.13 -10.79 12.58
CA GLU A 36 -19.01 -9.86 12.80
C GLU A 36 -17.75 -10.28 12.01
N ALA A 37 -17.42 -11.57 11.97
CA ALA A 37 -16.29 -12.07 11.20
C ALA A 37 -16.43 -11.79 9.69
N ALA A 38 -17.62 -11.98 9.12
CA ALA A 38 -17.89 -11.68 7.72
C ALA A 38 -17.77 -10.17 7.42
N VAL A 39 -18.24 -9.32 8.33
CA VAL A 39 -18.10 -7.85 8.19
C VAL A 39 -16.64 -7.40 8.28
N LEU A 40 -15.85 -7.99 9.18
CA LEU A 40 -14.42 -7.71 9.31
C LEU A 40 -13.60 -8.17 8.09
N GLU A 41 -14.06 -9.22 7.39
CA GLU A 41 -13.45 -9.64 6.12
C GLU A 41 -13.72 -8.64 4.99
N LEU A 42 -14.89 -7.99 5.00
CA LEU A 42 -15.26 -6.94 4.03
C LEU A 42 -14.55 -5.60 4.27
N GLU A 43 -14.06 -5.36 5.49
CA GLU A 43 -13.37 -4.13 5.86
C GLU A 43 -12.07 -3.93 5.06
N PHE A 44 -12.04 -2.83 4.31
CA PHE A 44 -10.87 -2.40 3.54
C PHE A 44 -9.77 -1.86 4.45
N SER A 45 -8.63 -2.55 4.46
CA SER A 45 -7.43 -2.08 5.16
C SER A 45 -6.19 -2.38 4.31
N PRO A 46 -5.36 -1.39 3.98
CA PRO A 46 -4.15 -1.61 3.19
C PRO A 46 -3.21 -2.68 3.75
N GLU A 47 -3.20 -2.88 5.07
CA GLU A 47 -2.38 -3.91 5.72
C GLU A 47 -2.82 -5.35 5.37
N LYS A 48 -4.12 -5.53 5.03
CA LYS A 48 -4.71 -6.79 4.56
C LYS A 48 -4.35 -7.06 3.09
N GLY A 49 -3.85 -6.06 2.36
CA GLY A 49 -3.54 -6.16 0.93
C GLY A 49 -4.77 -6.08 0.03
N ASN A 50 -5.93 -5.69 0.55
CA ASN A 50 -7.17 -5.51 -0.21
C ASN A 50 -7.40 -4.06 -0.68
N VAL A 51 -6.38 -3.19 -0.57
CA VAL A 51 -6.42 -1.79 -1.02
C VAL A 51 -5.23 -1.49 -1.95
N VAL A 52 -5.52 -0.79 -3.04
CA VAL A 52 -4.53 -0.33 -4.04
C VAL A 52 -4.55 1.18 -4.12
N PHE A 53 -3.37 1.80 -4.17
CA PHE A 53 -3.17 3.22 -4.40
C PHE A 53 -2.85 3.45 -5.86
N ALA A 54 -3.53 4.38 -6.53
CA ALA A 54 -3.32 4.62 -7.95
C ALA A 54 -3.46 6.10 -8.32
N SER A 55 -2.80 6.48 -9.41
CA SER A 55 -2.99 7.74 -10.10
C SER A 55 -3.42 7.48 -11.53
N ALA A 56 -4.67 7.83 -11.87
CA ALA A 56 -5.17 7.70 -13.22
C ALA A 56 -4.49 8.68 -14.20
N VAL A 57 -4.06 9.85 -13.72
CA VAL A 57 -3.41 10.89 -14.54
C VAL A 57 -2.03 10.43 -15.03
N HIS A 58 -1.27 9.77 -14.16
CA HIS A 58 0.11 9.37 -14.47
C HIS A 58 0.26 7.87 -14.72
N GLY A 59 -0.83 7.10 -14.67
CA GLY A 59 -0.88 5.70 -15.08
C GLY A 59 -0.13 4.73 -14.17
N TRP A 60 0.02 5.03 -12.88
CA TRP A 60 0.64 4.11 -11.92
C TRP A 60 -0.34 3.62 -10.86
N ALA A 61 -0.09 2.41 -10.36
CA ALA A 61 -0.80 1.83 -9.23
C ALA A 61 0.15 0.94 -8.41
N PHE A 62 -0.06 0.85 -7.10
CA PHE A 62 0.69 -0.04 -6.23
C PHE A 62 -0.13 -0.49 -5.03
N ASP A 63 0.22 -1.66 -4.50
CA ASP A 63 -0.17 -2.10 -3.16
C ASP A 63 1.01 -1.88 -2.17
N LEU A 64 0.77 -2.07 -0.88
CA LEU A 64 1.84 -1.99 0.13
C LEU A 64 2.88 -3.10 -0.01
N SER A 65 2.55 -4.20 -0.69
CA SER A 65 3.41 -5.36 -0.84
C SER A 65 4.62 -5.06 -1.75
N VAL A 66 4.44 -4.19 -2.75
CA VAL A 66 5.52 -3.66 -3.62
C VAL A 66 6.57 -2.94 -2.77
N PHE A 67 6.13 -1.98 -1.95
CA PHE A 67 7.03 -1.22 -1.06
C PHE A 67 7.62 -2.07 0.06
N ALA A 68 6.85 -3.02 0.61
CA ALA A 68 7.35 -3.96 1.61
C ALA A 68 8.50 -4.81 1.05
N THR A 69 8.42 -5.24 -0.22
CA THR A 69 9.49 -5.98 -0.90
C THR A 69 10.72 -5.10 -1.08
N LEU A 70 10.55 -3.90 -1.65
CA LEU A 70 11.63 -2.94 -1.90
C LEU A 70 12.40 -2.60 -0.62
N TYR A 71 11.71 -2.36 0.49
CA TYR A 71 12.34 -1.99 1.75
C TYR A 71 12.79 -3.18 2.59
N SER A 72 12.26 -4.39 2.35
CA SER A 72 12.75 -5.60 3.03
C SER A 72 14.21 -5.88 2.69
N GLU A 73 14.58 -5.74 1.41
CA GLU A 73 15.96 -5.89 0.94
C GLU A 73 16.87 -4.80 1.51
N LYS A 74 16.39 -3.55 1.58
CA LYS A 74 17.19 -2.39 2.03
C LYS A 74 17.38 -2.35 3.54
N LEU A 75 16.37 -2.71 4.32
CA LEU A 75 16.38 -2.59 5.78
C LEU A 75 16.69 -3.91 6.50
N GLY A 76 16.59 -5.05 5.81
CA GLY A 76 16.76 -6.38 6.41
C GLY A 76 15.59 -6.80 7.30
N ILE A 77 14.41 -6.17 7.14
CA ILE A 77 13.19 -6.49 7.89
C ILE A 77 12.33 -7.40 7.03
N LYS A 78 11.71 -8.43 7.63
CA LYS A 78 10.82 -9.35 6.91
C LYS A 78 9.69 -8.59 6.21
N ARG A 79 9.44 -8.92 4.93
CA ARG A 79 8.36 -8.34 4.11
C ARG A 79 7.00 -8.35 4.81
N SER A 80 6.64 -9.46 5.45
CA SER A 80 5.35 -9.60 6.15
C SER A 80 5.18 -8.64 7.33
N VAL A 81 6.28 -8.27 8.00
CA VAL A 81 6.25 -7.27 9.08
C VAL A 81 6.06 -5.89 8.48
N LEU A 82 6.86 -5.54 7.46
CA LEU A 82 6.74 -4.25 6.78
C LEU A 82 5.36 -4.03 6.18
N GLN A 83 4.76 -5.04 5.55
CA GLN A 83 3.43 -4.92 4.97
C GLN A 83 2.36 -4.55 6.01
N ARG A 84 2.44 -5.11 7.22
CA ARG A 84 1.51 -4.78 8.31
C ARG A 84 1.82 -3.44 8.99
N THR A 85 3.08 -3.02 9.01
CA THR A 85 3.48 -1.79 9.73
C THR A 85 3.67 -0.59 8.82
N LEU A 86 3.54 -0.75 7.50
CA LEU A 86 3.65 0.38 6.56
C LEU A 86 2.42 1.29 6.64
N TRP A 87 1.28 0.79 7.11
CA TRP A 87 0.03 1.52 7.24
C TRP A 87 -0.37 1.70 8.71
N GLY A 88 -0.99 2.83 9.05
CA GLY A 88 -1.39 3.17 10.41
C GLY A 88 -0.32 3.93 11.21
N GLU A 89 -0.49 3.94 12.53
CA GLU A 89 0.34 4.70 13.48
C GLU A 89 1.64 3.96 13.83
N PHE A 90 2.43 3.64 12.81
CA PHE A 90 3.76 3.07 12.95
C PHE A 90 4.83 4.02 12.45
N PHE A 91 5.97 3.99 13.13
CA PHE A 91 7.08 4.91 12.94
C PHE A 91 8.37 4.11 12.81
N PHE A 92 9.30 4.55 11.95
CA PHE A 92 10.60 3.91 11.84
C PHE A 92 11.69 4.75 12.50
N SER A 93 12.50 4.12 13.35
CA SER A 93 13.68 4.76 13.95
C SER A 93 14.93 4.35 13.17
N PRO A 94 15.56 5.25 12.38
CA PRO A 94 16.77 4.92 11.63
C PRO A 94 17.95 4.53 12.52
N LYS A 95 18.00 5.09 13.73
CA LYS A 95 19.06 4.81 14.72
C LYS A 95 19.01 3.37 15.22
N GLN A 96 17.79 2.86 15.45
CA GLN A 96 17.58 1.53 16.03
C GLN A 96 17.23 0.48 14.97
N LYS A 97 16.95 0.89 13.73
CA LYS A 97 16.42 0.06 12.64
C LYS A 97 15.18 -0.74 13.07
N LYS A 98 14.32 -0.12 13.88
CA LYS A 98 13.14 -0.73 14.46
C LYS A 98 11.89 0.06 14.12
N VAL A 99 10.79 -0.67 13.99
CA VAL A 99 9.43 -0.12 13.94
C VAL A 99 8.97 0.17 15.36
N LEU A 100 8.36 1.34 15.55
CA LEU A 100 7.83 1.86 16.81
C LEU A 100 6.35 2.18 16.60
N THR A 101 5.56 2.09 17.67
CA THR A 101 4.13 2.46 17.70
C THR A 101 3.90 3.87 18.28
N ASN A 102 4.97 4.57 18.64
CA ASN A 102 4.91 5.93 19.17
C ASN A 102 5.82 6.84 18.32
N SER A 103 5.34 8.04 18.05
CA SER A 103 6.01 9.09 17.27
C SER A 103 7.26 9.69 17.94
N ASN A 104 7.65 9.16 19.11
CA ASN A 104 8.81 9.61 19.89
C ASN A 104 8.75 11.12 20.20
N GLY A 105 7.56 11.58 20.62
CA GLY A 105 7.24 12.98 20.87
C GLY A 105 6.97 13.79 19.58
N GLY A 106 6.33 13.18 18.57
CA GLY A 106 5.97 13.85 17.31
C GLY A 106 7.13 14.07 16.33
N ARG A 107 8.32 13.52 16.61
CA ARG A 107 9.52 13.72 15.79
C ARG A 107 9.61 12.75 14.61
N LEU A 108 9.00 11.58 14.74
CA LEU A 108 9.01 10.56 13.70
C LEU A 108 7.77 10.71 12.83
N LYS A 109 7.95 10.56 11.52
CA LYS A 109 6.86 10.54 10.56
C LYS A 109 6.29 9.12 10.47
N PRO A 110 4.99 8.96 10.20
CA PRO A 110 4.41 7.65 9.93
C PRO A 110 5.14 6.94 8.79
N MET A 111 5.25 5.62 8.87
CA MET A 111 6.00 4.82 7.91
C MET A 111 5.48 5.02 6.47
N PHE A 112 4.16 5.08 6.27
CA PHE A 112 3.58 5.37 4.96
C PHE A 112 4.09 6.69 4.38
N VAL A 113 4.07 7.74 5.18
CA VAL A 113 4.51 9.08 4.77
C VAL A 113 6.00 9.07 4.43
N GLN A 114 6.80 8.44 5.27
CA GLN A 114 8.26 8.42 5.14
C GLN A 114 8.75 7.56 3.98
N PHE A 115 8.16 6.38 3.75
CA PHE A 115 8.67 5.42 2.79
C PHE A 115 7.92 5.44 1.45
N VAL A 116 6.61 5.71 1.47
CA VAL A 116 5.79 5.69 0.25
C VAL A 116 5.66 7.09 -0.31
N LEU A 117 5.01 8.01 0.43
CA LEU A 117 4.69 9.34 -0.09
C LEU A 117 5.94 10.19 -0.40
N GLN A 118 6.97 10.12 0.44
CA GLN A 118 8.23 10.81 0.14
C GLN A 118 8.93 10.26 -1.10
N SER A 119 8.91 8.95 -1.33
CA SER A 119 9.50 8.35 -2.54
C SER A 119 8.75 8.84 -3.78
N ILE A 120 7.42 8.88 -3.73
CA ILE A 120 6.60 9.40 -4.83
C ILE A 120 6.87 10.89 -5.05
N TRP A 121 6.93 11.69 -3.98
CA TRP A 121 7.23 13.12 -4.07
C TRP A 121 8.61 13.39 -4.67
N GLN A 122 9.62 12.59 -4.34
CA GLN A 122 10.96 12.68 -4.93
C GLN A 122 10.93 12.39 -6.43
N VAL A 123 10.14 11.41 -6.89
CA VAL A 123 9.96 11.12 -8.32
C VAL A 123 9.35 12.33 -9.03
N TYR A 124 8.25 12.89 -8.52
CA TYR A 124 7.63 14.09 -9.11
C TYR A 124 8.55 15.30 -9.09
N GLY A 125 9.32 15.48 -8.01
CA GLY A 125 10.32 16.54 -7.88
C GLY A 125 11.37 16.47 -8.99
N ALA A 126 11.97 15.30 -9.18
CA ALA A 126 13.05 15.10 -10.16
C ALA A 126 12.56 15.03 -11.61
N ALA A 127 11.31 14.63 -11.85
CA ALA A 127 10.77 14.42 -13.18
C ALA A 127 9.92 15.58 -13.73
N LEU A 128 9.09 16.23 -12.90
CA LEU A 128 8.13 17.24 -13.36
C LEU A 128 8.46 18.66 -12.88
N LEU A 129 8.83 18.83 -11.61
CA LEU A 129 8.95 20.16 -11.00
C LEU A 129 10.29 20.82 -11.32
N THR A 130 11.39 20.13 -10.99
CA THR A 130 12.76 20.59 -11.24
C THR A 130 13.50 19.47 -11.95
N PRO A 131 13.42 19.39 -13.29
CA PRO A 131 14.01 18.31 -14.05
C PRO A 131 15.52 18.22 -13.85
N ASP A 132 15.96 17.32 -12.97
CA ASP A 132 17.39 17.06 -12.70
C ASP A 132 17.71 15.60 -13.10
N ALA A 133 18.44 15.45 -14.20
CA ALA A 133 18.85 14.15 -14.73
C ALA A 133 19.69 13.34 -13.73
N SER A 134 20.46 14.01 -12.87
CA SER A 134 21.27 13.34 -11.84
C SER A 134 20.38 12.73 -10.75
N GLN A 135 19.34 13.44 -10.33
CA GLN A 135 18.38 12.92 -9.35
C GLN A 135 17.50 11.82 -9.96
N ARG A 136 17.06 11.96 -11.21
CA ARG A 136 16.30 10.91 -11.90
C ARG A 136 17.12 9.63 -12.01
N ALA A 137 18.38 9.70 -12.43
CA ALA A 137 19.26 8.53 -12.51
C ALA A 137 19.45 7.84 -11.15
N LYS A 138 19.58 8.60 -10.05
CA LYS A 138 19.67 8.05 -8.69
C LYS A 138 18.39 7.33 -8.27
N ILE A 139 17.23 7.89 -8.60
CA ILE A 139 15.93 7.29 -8.28
C ILE A 139 15.73 6.01 -9.08
N VAL A 140 16.00 6.04 -10.40
CA VAL A 140 15.94 4.88 -11.30
C VAL A 140 16.84 3.75 -10.79
N SER A 141 18.07 4.07 -10.39
CA SER A 141 19.01 3.11 -9.79
C SER A 141 18.53 2.56 -8.44
N SER A 142 18.04 3.42 -7.54
CA SER A 142 17.54 3.04 -6.20
C SER A 142 16.30 2.15 -6.27
N LEU A 143 15.46 2.34 -7.29
CA LEU A 143 14.24 1.56 -7.54
C LEU A 143 14.48 0.37 -8.47
N LYS A 144 15.71 0.17 -8.98
CA LYS A 144 16.09 -0.89 -9.93
C LYS A 144 15.18 -0.91 -11.18
N LEU A 145 14.86 0.27 -11.72
CA LEU A 145 14.03 0.41 -12.91
C LEU A 145 14.89 0.38 -14.17
N ASP A 146 14.44 -0.31 -15.21
CA ASP A 146 15.07 -0.30 -16.54
C ASP A 146 14.42 0.80 -17.39
N VAL A 147 15.05 1.98 -17.41
CA VAL A 147 14.59 3.15 -18.15
C VAL A 147 15.56 3.41 -19.30
N PRO A 148 15.09 3.47 -20.56
CA PRO A 148 15.95 3.72 -21.70
C PRO A 148 16.60 5.10 -21.61
N ALA A 149 17.87 5.22 -21.98
CA ALA A 149 18.68 6.43 -21.82
C ALA A 149 18.10 7.70 -22.45
N ARG A 150 17.17 7.58 -23.42
CA ARG A 150 16.45 8.72 -24.00
C ARG A 150 15.46 9.38 -23.03
N GLU A 151 15.04 8.67 -21.98
CA GLU A 151 13.98 9.07 -21.03
C GLU A 151 14.54 9.38 -19.63
N VAL A 152 15.87 9.29 -19.45
CA VAL A 152 16.56 9.56 -18.18
C VAL A 152 16.98 11.03 -18.07
#